data_AF-A0A0S7EII7-F1
#
_entry.id   AF-A0A0S7EII7-F1
#
_cell.length_a   1.000
_cell.length_b   1.000
_cell.length_c   1.000
_cell.angle_alpha   90.00
_cell.angle_beta   90.00
_cell.angle_gamma   90.00
#
_symmetry.space_group_name_H-M   'P 1'
#
loop_
_entity.id
_entity.type
_entity.pdbx_description
1 polymer ?
#
loop_
_entity_poly.entity_id
_entity_poly.type
_entity_poly.pdbx_seq_one_letter_code
_entity_poly.pdbx_strand_id
1 'polypeptide(L)'
;SSILSAAGASLGNAGLSQAVWDFGQHSVHDACERCHASGRVTCNPCIGSGRVHCYRCHGAGTTTETRWVSNHNGHGRHQTYQQSCYGCGGSGRISCNHCAGSGKVSCSDCEGHGFFTEVMTVTVQAEPHVNIITRSTLSPDALS
;
A
#
# COMPACT_ATOMS: atom_id res chain seq x y z
N SER A 1 -0.99 40.84 -0.32
CA SER A 1 -2.17 40.10 -0.79
C SER A 1 -2.67 40.78 -2.05
N SER A 2 -2.94 39.99 -3.10
CA SER A 2 -3.18 40.49 -4.46
C SER A 2 -4.46 41.32 -4.63
N ILE A 3 -5.38 41.27 -3.65
CA ILE A 3 -6.67 41.97 -3.68
C ILE A 3 -6.51 43.50 -3.50
N LEU A 4 -5.52 43.94 -2.72
CA LEU A 4 -5.29 45.37 -2.44
C LEU A 4 -4.25 46.02 -3.37
N SER A 5 -3.55 45.24 -4.18
CA SER A 5 -2.54 45.75 -5.12
C SER A 5 -3.11 46.16 -6.49
N ALA A 6 -4.41 45.93 -6.73
CA ALA A 6 -5.09 46.34 -7.95
C ALA A 6 -5.49 47.82 -7.88
N ALA A 7 -4.54 48.72 -8.12
CA ALA A 7 -4.81 50.13 -8.34
C ALA A 7 -5.88 50.30 -9.45
N GLY A 8 -7.06 50.80 -9.10
CA GLY A 8 -8.17 51.13 -10.03
C GLY A 8 -9.06 49.98 -10.51
N ALA A 9 -8.59 48.72 -10.53
CA ALA A 9 -9.36 47.57 -11.00
C ALA A 9 -10.22 46.88 -9.91
N SER A 10 -10.13 47.34 -8.65
CA SER A 10 -10.86 46.79 -7.50
C SER A 10 -12.39 46.83 -7.64
N LEU A 11 -12.93 47.74 -8.46
CA LEU A 11 -14.37 47.84 -8.76
C LEU A 11 -14.89 46.73 -9.68
N GLY A 12 -14.11 46.36 -10.71
CA GLY A 12 -14.52 45.31 -11.67
C GLY A 12 -14.48 43.90 -11.10
N ASN A 13 -13.82 43.76 -9.94
CA ASN A 13 -13.57 42.51 -9.25
C ASN A 13 -14.45 42.32 -8.01
N ALA A 14 -15.31 43.31 -7.69
CA ALA A 14 -16.24 43.22 -6.57
C ALA A 14 -17.32 42.14 -6.85
N GLY A 15 -17.55 41.26 -5.87
CA GLY A 15 -18.49 40.15 -6.01
C GLY A 15 -18.02 39.01 -6.93
N LEU A 16 -16.77 39.04 -7.43
CA LEU A 16 -16.16 37.93 -8.15
C LEU A 16 -15.21 37.14 -7.23
N SER A 17 -15.43 35.82 -7.16
CA SER A 17 -14.52 34.91 -6.45
C SER A 17 -13.15 34.93 -7.11
N GLN A 18 -12.13 35.30 -6.33
CA GLN A 18 -10.75 35.38 -6.77
C GLN A 18 -9.88 34.49 -5.92
N ALA A 19 -9.00 33.73 -6.58
CA ALA A 19 -7.94 33.00 -5.91
C ALA A 19 -6.97 34.01 -5.26
N VAL A 20 -6.90 33.95 -3.94
CA VAL A 20 -6.03 34.80 -3.11
C VAL A 20 -4.71 34.11 -2.87
N TRP A 21 -4.77 32.79 -2.68
CA TRP A 21 -3.62 31.97 -2.39
C TRP A 21 -3.83 30.54 -2.86
N ASP A 22 -2.75 29.91 -3.27
CA ASP A 22 -2.70 28.49 -3.58
C ASP A 22 -1.60 27.88 -2.70
N PHE A 23 -1.99 27.00 -1.78
CA PHE A 23 -1.04 26.28 -0.93
C PHE A 23 -0.42 25.08 -1.66
N GLY A 24 -0.89 24.78 -2.87
CA GLY A 24 -0.46 23.67 -3.70
C GLY A 24 -1.09 22.36 -3.25
N GLN A 25 -0.40 21.28 -3.62
CA GLN A 25 -0.83 19.92 -3.33
C GLN A 25 -0.31 19.46 -1.97
N HIS A 26 -1.19 18.80 -1.22
CA HIS A 26 -0.89 18.14 0.02
C HIS A 26 -1.32 16.69 -0.06
N SER A 27 -0.55 15.80 0.55
CA SER A 27 -0.89 14.39 0.65
C SER A 27 -1.15 13.98 2.09
N VAL A 28 -2.18 13.19 2.30
CA VAL A 28 -2.48 12.53 3.59
C VAL A 28 -2.35 11.02 3.39
N HIS A 29 -1.82 10.34 4.39
CA HIS A 29 -1.66 8.90 4.39
C HIS A 29 -2.57 8.27 5.44
N ASP A 30 -3.53 7.47 4.97
CA ASP A 30 -4.37 6.67 5.85
C ASP A 30 -3.83 5.25 5.92
N ALA A 31 -3.55 4.79 7.15
CA ALA A 31 -2.98 3.48 7.38
C ALA A 31 -3.92 2.37 6.89
N CYS A 32 -3.37 1.40 6.15
CA CYS A 32 -4.11 0.21 5.79
C CYS A 32 -4.31 -0.67 7.03
N GLU A 33 -5.55 -0.76 7.50
CA GLU A 33 -5.90 -1.53 8.70
C GLU A 33 -5.55 -3.01 8.57
N ARG A 34 -5.81 -3.61 7.39
CA ARG A 34 -5.57 -5.04 7.14
C ARG A 34 -4.13 -5.48 7.40
N CYS A 35 -3.16 -4.62 7.11
CA CYS A 35 -1.74 -4.92 7.32
C CYS A 35 -1.11 -4.07 8.42
N HIS A 36 -1.90 -3.27 9.13
CA HIS A 36 -1.46 -2.33 10.16
C HIS A 36 -0.24 -1.51 9.71
N ALA A 37 -0.37 -0.83 8.57
CA ALA A 37 0.68 -0.02 7.95
C ALA A 37 1.96 -0.74 7.51
N SER A 38 2.05 -2.06 7.62
CA SER A 38 3.29 -2.80 7.27
C SER A 38 3.45 -3.11 5.78
N GLY A 39 2.38 -2.94 4.99
CA GLY A 39 2.33 -3.34 3.58
C GLY A 39 2.35 -4.86 3.35
N ARG A 40 2.41 -5.68 4.40
CA ARG A 40 2.50 -7.14 4.26
C ARG A 40 1.56 -7.86 5.21
N VAL A 41 0.97 -8.95 4.75
CA VAL A 41 0.13 -9.84 5.56
C VAL A 41 0.77 -11.21 5.69
N THR A 42 0.42 -11.92 6.75
CA THR A 42 0.87 -13.30 6.98
C THR A 42 0.45 -14.18 5.81
N CYS A 43 1.37 -14.99 5.30
CA CYS A 43 1.05 -15.97 4.26
C CYS A 43 0.23 -17.11 4.88
N ASN A 44 -1.08 -17.15 4.61
CA ASN A 44 -1.97 -18.18 5.13
C ASN A 44 -1.53 -19.62 4.81
N PRO A 45 -1.11 -19.97 3.57
CA PRO A 45 -0.68 -21.33 3.23
C PRO A 45 0.42 -21.92 4.12
N CYS A 46 1.29 -21.08 4.70
CA CYS A 46 2.34 -21.53 5.62
C CYS A 46 2.23 -20.96 7.03
N ILE A 47 1.15 -20.20 7.30
CA ILE A 47 0.87 -19.56 8.59
C ILE A 47 2.11 -18.78 9.10
N GLY A 48 2.76 -18.04 8.21
CA GLY A 48 3.93 -17.22 8.58
C GLY A 48 5.26 -17.96 8.68
N SER A 49 5.29 -19.29 8.65
CA SER A 49 6.54 -20.07 8.82
C SER A 49 7.47 -20.04 7.60
N GLY A 50 6.96 -19.64 6.43
CA GLY A 50 7.69 -19.71 5.17
C GLY A 50 7.86 -21.14 4.63
N ARG A 51 7.40 -22.18 5.34
CA ARG A 51 7.56 -23.58 4.93
C ARG A 51 6.25 -24.35 5.04
N VAL A 52 6.02 -25.27 4.12
CA VAL A 52 4.88 -26.20 4.15
C VAL A 52 5.36 -27.64 4.24
N HIS A 53 4.46 -28.55 4.60
CA HIS A 53 4.78 -29.97 4.58
C HIS A 53 5.16 -30.42 3.18
N CYS A 54 6.20 -31.24 3.08
CA CYS A 54 6.58 -31.85 1.82
C CYS A 54 5.45 -32.79 1.37
N TYR A 55 4.86 -32.51 0.21
CA TYR A 55 3.74 -33.30 -0.32
C TYR A 55 4.12 -34.77 -0.62
N ARG A 56 5.42 -35.07 -0.80
CA ARG A 56 5.90 -36.44 -1.10
C ARG A 56 6.01 -37.34 0.11
N CYS A 57 6.31 -36.79 1.29
CA CYS A 57 6.45 -37.56 2.53
C CYS A 57 5.48 -37.10 3.62
N HIS A 58 4.55 -36.19 3.30
CA HIS A 58 3.55 -35.62 4.20
C HIS A 58 4.14 -35.09 5.53
N GLY A 59 5.37 -34.58 5.51
CA GLY A 59 6.04 -34.11 6.73
C GLY A 59 6.99 -35.10 7.39
N ALA A 60 7.00 -36.38 6.99
CA ALA A 60 7.80 -37.39 7.65
C ALA A 60 9.32 -37.21 7.45
N GLY A 61 9.72 -36.57 6.34
CA GLY A 61 11.13 -36.45 5.97
C GLY A 61 11.70 -37.73 5.35
N THR A 62 11.00 -38.86 5.45
CA THR A 62 11.40 -40.15 4.88
C THR A 62 10.31 -40.73 3.99
N THR A 63 10.70 -41.60 3.06
CA THR A 63 9.80 -42.50 2.32
C THR A 63 10.13 -43.94 2.66
N THR A 64 9.15 -44.83 2.51
CA THR A 64 9.27 -46.25 2.83
C THR A 64 9.24 -47.06 1.55
N GLU A 65 10.18 -47.97 1.38
CA GLU A 65 10.27 -48.86 0.22
C GLU A 65 10.33 -50.32 0.69
N THR A 66 9.59 -51.21 0.03
CA THR A 66 9.60 -52.64 0.34
C THR A 66 10.16 -53.42 -0.83
N ARG A 67 11.21 -54.20 -0.59
CA ARG A 67 11.88 -55.04 -1.60
C ARG A 67 11.80 -56.51 -1.22
N TRP A 68 11.65 -57.37 -2.22
CA TRP A 68 11.88 -58.80 -2.03
C TRP A 68 13.38 -59.09 -2.05
N VAL A 69 13.84 -59.81 -1.04
CA VAL A 69 15.24 -60.24 -0.93
C VAL A 69 15.27 -61.75 -0.74
N SER A 70 16.05 -62.42 -1.58
CA SER A 70 16.21 -63.86 -1.60
C SER A 70 17.61 -64.27 -1.17
N ASN A 71 17.68 -65.47 -0.61
CA ASN A 71 18.89 -66.12 -0.14
C ASN A 71 19.44 -67.00 -1.27
N HIS A 72 20.68 -67.49 -1.14
CA HIS A 72 21.26 -68.47 -2.07
C HIS A 72 20.42 -69.77 -2.20
N ASN A 73 19.60 -70.07 -1.19
CA ASN A 73 18.74 -71.25 -1.14
C ASN A 73 17.34 -71.01 -1.76
N GLY A 74 17.11 -69.88 -2.45
CA GLY A 74 15.84 -69.58 -3.13
C GLY A 74 14.69 -69.10 -2.23
N HIS A 75 14.80 -69.24 -0.90
CA HIS A 75 13.88 -68.60 0.05
C HIS A 75 14.02 -67.08 0.00
N GLY A 76 12.91 -66.35 0.10
CA GLY A 76 12.93 -64.90 0.19
C GLY A 76 11.93 -64.34 1.18
N ARG A 77 12.11 -63.07 1.51
CA ARG A 77 11.21 -62.30 2.36
C ARG A 77 11.08 -60.86 1.84
N HIS A 78 9.97 -60.22 2.16
CA HIS A 78 9.87 -58.77 2.04
C HIS A 78 10.66 -58.11 3.16
N GLN A 79 11.51 -57.16 2.82
CA GLN A 79 12.15 -56.25 3.76
C GLN A 79 11.73 -54.82 3.42
N THR A 80 11.49 -54.04 4.47
CA THR A 80 11.08 -52.65 4.37
C THR A 80 12.23 -51.76 4.83
N TYR A 81 12.53 -50.73 4.06
CA TYR A 81 13.61 -49.78 4.32
C TYR A 81 13.04 -48.36 4.34
N GLN A 82 13.59 -47.52 5.21
CA GLN A 82 13.33 -46.08 5.19
C GLN A 82 14.49 -45.37 4.51
N GLN A 83 14.15 -44.40 3.67
CA GLN A 83 15.12 -43.56 2.99
C GLN A 83 14.70 -42.10 3.08
N SER A 84 15.68 -41.20 3.11
CA SER A 84 15.41 -39.76 3.14
C SER A 84 14.57 -39.36 1.94
N CYS A 85 13.50 -38.60 2.18
CA CYS A 85 12.67 -38.10 1.11
C CYS A 85 13.47 -37.09 0.28
N TYR A 86 13.76 -37.48 -0.96
CA TYR A 86 14.54 -36.64 -1.87
C TYR A 86 13.87 -35.28 -2.13
N GLY A 87 12.54 -35.23 -2.12
CA GLY A 87 11.78 -34.02 -2.41
C GLY A 87 11.93 -32.90 -1.38
N CYS A 88 12.41 -33.22 -0.19
CA CYS A 88 12.70 -32.24 0.87
C CYS A 88 14.10 -32.41 1.48
N GLY A 89 14.94 -33.25 0.87
CA GLY A 89 16.28 -33.57 1.39
C GLY A 89 16.27 -34.14 2.81
N GLY A 90 15.21 -34.84 3.21
CA GLY A 90 15.08 -35.37 4.57
C GLY A 90 14.40 -34.46 5.59
N SER A 91 14.18 -33.17 5.28
CA SER A 91 13.68 -32.19 6.26
C SER A 91 12.19 -32.29 6.59
N GLY A 92 11.42 -33.03 5.79
CA GLY A 92 9.95 -33.11 5.90
C GLY A 92 9.22 -31.85 5.44
N ARG A 93 9.91 -30.75 5.18
CA ARG A 93 9.30 -29.47 4.79
C ARG A 93 9.93 -28.91 3.51
N ILE A 94 9.16 -28.14 2.78
CA ILE A 94 9.62 -27.42 1.58
C ILE A 94 9.25 -25.95 1.71
N SER A 95 9.97 -25.09 1.00
CA SER A 95 9.66 -23.66 0.95
C SER A 95 8.23 -23.45 0.46
N CYS A 96 7.51 -22.53 1.10
CA CYS A 96 6.18 -22.17 0.66
C CYS A 96 6.28 -21.35 -0.62
N ASN A 97 5.72 -21.87 -1.71
CA ASN A 97 5.75 -21.20 -3.02
C ASN A 97 4.97 -19.88 -3.02
N HIS A 98 3.89 -19.77 -2.23
CA HIS A 98 3.06 -18.56 -2.18
C HIS A 98 3.78 -17.32 -1.65
N CYS A 99 4.74 -17.50 -0.74
CA CYS A 99 5.53 -16.40 -0.17
C CYS A 99 7.02 -16.50 -0.47
N ALA A 100 7.40 -17.42 -1.37
CA ALA A 100 8.79 -17.75 -1.68
C ALA A 100 9.68 -17.97 -0.44
N GLY A 101 9.12 -18.55 0.62
CA GLY A 101 9.84 -18.81 1.87
C GLY A 101 9.86 -17.67 2.89
N SER A 102 9.34 -16.47 2.56
CA SER A 102 9.40 -15.32 3.47
C SER A 102 8.41 -15.36 4.64
N GLY A 103 7.37 -16.18 4.53
CA GLY A 103 6.26 -16.23 5.49
C GLY A 103 5.26 -15.08 5.36
N LYS A 104 5.52 -14.07 4.53
CA LYS A 104 4.61 -12.93 4.31
C LYS A 104 4.35 -12.72 2.83
N VAL A 105 3.21 -12.11 2.51
CA VAL A 105 2.87 -11.67 1.15
C VAL A 105 2.48 -10.21 1.18
N SER A 106 2.62 -9.52 0.05
CA SER A 106 2.15 -8.13 -0.07
C SER A 106 0.66 -8.06 0.25
N CYS A 107 0.28 -7.03 1.00
CA CYS A 107 -1.13 -6.76 1.28
C CYS A 107 -1.81 -6.33 -0.03
N SER A 108 -2.83 -7.06 -0.47
CA SER A 108 -3.59 -6.75 -1.69
C SER A 108 -4.29 -5.40 -1.61
N ASP A 109 -4.77 -5.05 -0.42
CA ASP A 109 -5.69 -3.92 -0.24
C ASP A 109 -4.97 -2.57 -0.39
N CYS A 110 -3.68 -2.53 -0.04
CA CYS A 110 -2.81 -1.36 -0.23
C CYS A 110 -1.66 -1.63 -1.20
N GLU A 111 -1.75 -2.72 -1.98
CA GLU A 111 -0.74 -3.14 -2.97
C GLU A 111 0.71 -3.21 -2.46
N GLY A 112 0.88 -3.41 -1.15
CA GLY A 112 2.20 -3.45 -0.52
C GLY A 112 2.71 -2.13 0.04
N HIS A 113 1.99 -1.02 -0.15
CA HIS A 113 2.40 0.31 0.35
C HIS A 113 2.20 0.47 1.85
N GLY A 114 1.19 -0.18 2.42
CA GLY A 114 0.84 -0.05 3.83
C GLY A 114 -0.13 1.09 4.12
N PHE A 115 -0.38 1.99 3.17
CA PHE A 115 -1.28 3.12 3.34
C PHE A 115 -1.96 3.48 2.03
N PHE A 116 -3.06 4.21 2.13
CA PHE A 116 -3.70 4.91 1.02
C PHE A 116 -3.23 6.35 1.01
N THR A 117 -3.02 6.93 -0.17
CA THR A 117 -2.58 8.32 -0.31
C THR A 117 -3.68 9.12 -0.96
N GLU A 118 -4.21 10.09 -0.23
CA GLU A 118 -5.11 11.10 -0.78
C GLU A 118 -4.33 12.36 -1.09
N VAL A 119 -4.49 12.88 -2.30
CA VAL A 119 -3.85 14.14 -2.73
C VAL A 119 -4.94 15.19 -2.88
N MET A 120 -4.80 16.29 -2.16
CA MET A 120 -5.72 17.43 -2.21
C MET A 120 -4.99 18.71 -2.58
N THR A 121 -5.66 19.60 -3.31
CA THR A 121 -5.17 20.94 -3.59
C THR A 121 -5.91 21.93 -2.70
N VAL A 122 -5.17 22.73 -1.94
CA VAL A 122 -5.77 23.70 -1.01
C VAL A 122 -5.61 25.10 -1.57
N THR A 123 -6.73 25.72 -1.94
CA THR A 123 -6.76 27.10 -2.44
C THR A 123 -7.67 27.96 -1.58
N VAL A 124 -7.34 29.24 -1.48
CA VAL A 124 -8.16 30.25 -0.80
C VAL A 124 -8.77 31.13 -1.86
N GLN A 125 -10.09 31.16 -1.87
CA GLN A 125 -10.87 32.07 -2.69
C GLN A 125 -11.53 33.12 -1.80
N ALA A 126 -11.54 34.37 -2.24
CA ALA A 126 -12.25 35.44 -1.57
C ALA A 126 -13.09 36.23 -2.57
N GLU A 127 -14.27 36.64 -2.11
CA GLU A 127 -15.18 37.54 -2.83
C GLU A 127 -15.14 38.92 -2.14
N PRO A 128 -14.40 39.90 -2.69
CA PRO A 128 -14.30 41.20 -2.06
C PRO A 128 -15.60 42.01 -2.27
N HIS A 129 -16.07 42.65 -1.21
CA HIS A 129 -17.12 43.67 -1.28
C HIS A 129 -16.48 45.07 -1.21
N VAL A 130 -16.85 45.97 -2.13
CA VAL A 130 -16.25 47.31 -2.24
C VAL A 130 -17.34 48.37 -2.09
N ASN A 131 -17.14 49.32 -1.16
CA ASN A 131 -18.02 50.47 -0.96
C ASN A 131 -17.26 51.76 -1.32
N ILE A 132 -17.79 52.54 -2.26
CA ILE A 132 -17.20 53.83 -2.67
C ILE A 132 -18.02 54.98 -2.09
N ILE A 133 -17.34 55.87 -1.37
CA ILE A 133 -17.90 57.12 -0.86
C ILE A 133 -17.09 58.26 -1.47
N THR A 134 -17.74 59.07 -2.31
CA THR A 134 -17.13 60.28 -2.87
C THR A 134 -17.53 61.50 -2.04
N ARG A 135 -16.59 62.41 -1.80
CA ARG A 135 -16.86 63.73 -1.21
C ARG A 135 -16.33 64.78 -2.18
N SER A 136 -17.22 65.62 -2.68
CA SER A 136 -16.87 66.74 -3.55
C SER A 136 -17.13 68.06 -2.84
N THR A 137 -16.15 68.95 -2.89
CA THR A 137 -16.29 70.36 -2.49
C THR A 137 -16.21 71.22 -3.74
N LEU A 138 -17.16 72.12 -3.94
CA LEU A 138 -17.09 73.10 -5.04
C LEU A 138 -16.08 74.18 -4.67
N SER A 139 -15.10 74.42 -5.55
CA SER A 139 -14.25 75.61 -5.48
C SER A 139 -15.06 76.84 -5.93
N PRO A 140 -14.97 77.99 -5.27
CA PRO A 140 -15.62 79.23 -5.71
C PRO A 140 -15.26 79.64 -7.15
N ASP A 141 -14.10 79.22 -7.65
CA ASP A 141 -13.59 79.59 -8.98
C ASP A 141 -14.27 78.86 -10.15
N ALA A 142 -15.21 77.94 -9.89
CA ALA A 142 -15.93 77.18 -10.93
C ALA A 142 -17.23 77.86 -11.44
N LEU A 143 -17.52 79.09 -10.98
CA LEU A 143 -18.71 79.87 -11.34
C LEU A 143 -18.41 81.09 -12.23
N SER A 144 -17.40 81.02 -13.10
CA SER A 144 -17.08 82.07 -14.09
C SER A 144 -17.27 81.58 -15.52
#